data_AF-A0A3A5YHH6-F1
#
_entry.id   AF-A0A3A5YHH6-F1
#
_cell.length_a   1.000
_cell.length_b   1.000
_cell.length_c   1.000
_cell.angle_alpha   90.00
_cell.angle_beta   90.00
_cell.angle_gamma   90.00
#
_symmetry.space_group_name_H-M   'P 1'
#
loop_
_entity.id
_entity.type
_entity.pdbx_description
1 polymer ?
#
loop_
_entity_poly.entity_id
_entity_poly.type
_entity_poly.pdbx_seq_one_letter_code
_entity_poly.pdbx_strand_id
1 'polypeptide(L)'
;MEKKDLKPAGVFHYFEEICQVPRPSKKEEKIIAYLKAFGEKHKLETKVDEAGNVLIKKPATPGMENRKTVVLQSHIDMVCEKNNDVKHDFLTDPIETEIDGEWLKAKGTTLGADNGIGVATELAILADDSIEHGPIECLFTVDEETGLTGAFALKEGFMNGDILLNLDSEDEGELFIGCAGGIDSVAEFTYREVDVPAGYFCCKVQVKGLKGGHSGGDIHLGRGNANKLLNRFLSQASQKYDMYLCEIDGGNLRNAIAREAHAVIAIPDADKHALRTDLNVFAAEVEAEYAVVDPDLQFVLESEAARPKAIDKDTAKRLLQTIYAAPHGVYAMSQDIPGLVETSTNLASVKMKSGHIIRIETSQRSSTASSKQDIANMVRTVFEMGGAAVSFGDGYPGWKPNPHSEILEVAVESYKRLFGVDAKVKAIHAGLECGLFLDKYPALDMISFGPTLQGVHSPDERMLIPTVQKFWDHLQDILKHIPVK
;
A
#
# COMPACT_ATOMS: atom_id res chain seq x y z
N MET A 1 -16.78 16.01 -24.26
CA MET A 1 -16.66 14.55 -24.47
C MET A 1 -17.82 13.91 -23.73
N GLU A 2 -18.64 13.12 -24.41
CA GLU A 2 -19.71 12.35 -23.74
C GLU A 2 -19.21 10.93 -23.47
N LYS A 3 -19.81 10.20 -22.51
CA LYS A 3 -19.41 8.82 -22.19
C LYS A 3 -19.39 7.88 -23.41
N LYS A 4 -20.30 8.09 -24.35
CA LYS A 4 -20.39 7.32 -25.61
C LYS A 4 -19.21 7.52 -26.56
N ASP A 5 -18.44 8.59 -26.38
CA ASP A 5 -17.30 8.95 -27.23
C ASP A 5 -15.98 8.34 -26.72
N LEU A 6 -15.99 7.74 -25.53
CA LEU A 6 -14.79 7.17 -24.90
C LEU A 6 -14.24 5.99 -25.71
N LYS A 7 -12.90 5.92 -25.78
CA LYS A 7 -12.16 4.88 -26.51
C LYS A 7 -11.10 4.28 -25.60
N PRO A 8 -10.99 2.94 -25.52
CA PRO A 8 -11.68 1.93 -26.34
C PRO A 8 -13.12 1.68 -25.88
N ALA A 9 -14.06 1.58 -26.82
CA ALA A 9 -15.49 1.52 -26.50
C ALA A 9 -15.87 0.27 -25.69
N GLY A 10 -15.26 -0.89 -25.98
CA GLY A 10 -15.49 -2.12 -25.24
C GLY A 10 -15.06 -2.03 -23.77
N VAL A 11 -13.88 -1.48 -23.53
CA VAL A 11 -13.35 -1.27 -22.17
C VAL A 11 -14.26 -0.34 -21.37
N PHE A 12 -14.60 0.84 -21.92
CA PHE A 12 -15.47 1.78 -21.21
C PHE A 12 -16.91 1.28 -21.04
N HIS A 13 -17.40 0.44 -21.95
CA HIS A 13 -18.69 -0.22 -21.78
C HIS A 13 -18.70 -1.13 -20.56
N TYR A 14 -17.71 -2.03 -20.43
CA TYR A 14 -17.61 -2.92 -19.27
C TYR A 14 -17.27 -2.17 -17.99
N PHE A 15 -16.47 -1.10 -18.06
CA PHE A 15 -16.20 -0.26 -16.89
C PHE A 15 -17.47 0.38 -16.33
N GLU A 16 -18.35 0.90 -17.20
CA GLU A 16 -19.64 1.43 -16.77
C GLU A 16 -20.55 0.33 -16.18
N GLU A 17 -20.56 -0.89 -16.76
CA GLU A 17 -21.31 -2.02 -16.19
C GLU A 17 -20.80 -2.40 -14.79
N ILE A 18 -19.47 -2.49 -14.60
CA ILE A 18 -18.86 -2.78 -13.29
C ILE A 18 -19.20 -1.69 -12.28
N CYS A 19 -19.22 -0.41 -12.68
CA CYS A 19 -19.65 0.69 -11.80
C CYS A 19 -21.11 0.52 -11.32
N GLN A 20 -21.95 -0.24 -12.03
CA GLN A 20 -23.32 -0.53 -11.60
C GLN A 20 -23.41 -1.68 -10.58
N VAL A 21 -22.30 -2.39 -10.32
CA VAL A 21 -22.25 -3.54 -9.43
C VAL A 21 -21.48 -3.16 -8.16
N PRO A 22 -22.17 -2.96 -7.02
CA PRO A 22 -21.50 -2.70 -5.74
C PRO A 22 -20.53 -3.83 -5.40
N ARG A 23 -19.26 -3.48 -5.21
CA ARG A 23 -18.15 -4.41 -5.02
C ARG A 23 -17.13 -3.99 -3.93
N PRO A 24 -17.56 -3.58 -2.72
CA PRO A 24 -16.60 -3.26 -1.64
C PRO A 24 -15.74 -4.48 -1.28
N SER A 25 -14.53 -4.24 -0.80
CA SER A 25 -13.69 -5.29 -0.22
C SER A 25 -14.42 -6.06 0.87
N LYS A 26 -14.26 -7.38 0.89
CA LYS A 26 -14.99 -8.38 1.70
C LYS A 26 -16.49 -8.53 1.36
N LYS A 27 -16.99 -7.92 0.29
CA LYS A 27 -18.41 -7.91 -0.14
C LYS A 27 -18.53 -8.14 -1.66
N GLU A 28 -17.69 -9.02 -2.20
CA GLU A 28 -17.51 -9.25 -3.63
C GLU A 28 -18.59 -10.15 -4.25
N GLU A 29 -19.56 -10.65 -3.48
CA GLU A 29 -20.49 -11.69 -3.94
C GLU A 29 -21.30 -11.25 -5.17
N LYS A 30 -21.62 -9.95 -5.27
CA LYS A 30 -22.35 -9.37 -6.41
C LYS A 30 -21.51 -9.35 -7.68
N ILE A 31 -20.26 -8.92 -7.60
CA ILE A 31 -19.37 -8.85 -8.77
C ILE A 31 -18.95 -10.25 -9.21
N ILE A 32 -18.75 -11.19 -8.29
CA ILE A 32 -18.54 -12.61 -8.61
C ILE A 32 -19.75 -13.18 -9.37
N ALA A 33 -20.97 -12.88 -8.94
CA ALA A 33 -22.19 -13.33 -9.63
C ALA A 33 -22.30 -12.74 -11.05
N TYR A 34 -21.94 -11.45 -11.23
CA TYR A 34 -21.87 -10.81 -12.54
C TYR A 34 -20.84 -11.50 -13.46
N LEU A 35 -19.62 -11.77 -12.98
CA LEU A 35 -18.57 -12.43 -13.76
C LEU A 35 -18.96 -13.86 -14.18
N LYS A 36 -19.62 -14.61 -13.29
CA LYS A 36 -20.15 -15.94 -13.62
C LYS A 36 -21.21 -15.86 -14.73
N ALA A 37 -22.13 -14.91 -14.63
CA ALA A 37 -23.17 -14.70 -15.63
C ALA A 37 -22.57 -14.24 -16.97
N PHE A 38 -21.52 -13.42 -16.93
CA PHE A 38 -20.76 -13.03 -18.11
C PHE A 38 -20.13 -14.25 -18.79
N GLY A 39 -19.41 -15.08 -18.05
CA GLY A 39 -18.79 -16.31 -18.58
C GLY A 39 -19.82 -17.25 -19.21
N GLU A 40 -20.97 -17.45 -18.57
CA GLU A 40 -22.08 -18.24 -19.11
C GLU A 40 -22.66 -17.63 -20.41
N LYS A 41 -22.93 -16.32 -20.41
CA LYS A 41 -23.44 -15.58 -21.58
C LYS A 41 -22.53 -15.72 -22.79
N HIS A 42 -21.22 -15.66 -22.58
CA HIS A 42 -20.20 -15.79 -23.63
C HIS A 42 -19.78 -17.24 -23.89
N LYS A 43 -20.35 -18.22 -23.17
CA LYS A 43 -20.06 -19.66 -23.28
C LYS A 43 -18.58 -20.00 -23.05
N LEU A 44 -17.96 -19.29 -22.11
CA LEU A 44 -16.55 -19.46 -21.75
C LEU A 44 -16.45 -20.34 -20.50
N GLU A 45 -15.41 -21.18 -20.44
CA GLU A 45 -15.14 -21.98 -19.24
C GLU A 45 -14.88 -21.04 -18.07
N THR A 46 -15.68 -21.17 -17.02
CA THR A 46 -15.61 -20.31 -15.82
C THR A 46 -15.44 -21.16 -14.58
N LYS A 47 -14.42 -20.87 -13.79
CA LYS A 47 -14.17 -21.49 -12.48
C LYS A 47 -14.25 -20.45 -11.38
N VAL A 48 -14.66 -20.88 -10.21
CA VAL A 48 -14.59 -20.10 -8.97
C VAL A 48 -13.98 -20.98 -7.91
N ASP A 49 -12.94 -20.49 -7.23
CA ASP A 49 -12.32 -21.24 -6.13
C ASP A 49 -13.06 -21.05 -4.79
N GLU A 50 -12.52 -21.62 -3.71
CA GLU A 50 -13.12 -21.54 -2.38
C GLU A 50 -13.09 -20.12 -1.78
N ALA A 51 -12.13 -19.29 -2.17
CA ALA A 51 -12.01 -17.91 -1.69
C ALA A 51 -12.91 -16.95 -2.45
N GLY A 52 -13.32 -17.33 -3.68
CA GLY A 52 -14.16 -16.50 -4.55
C GLY A 52 -13.42 -15.94 -5.76
N ASN A 53 -12.14 -16.30 -5.97
CA ASN A 53 -11.42 -15.92 -7.17
C ASN A 53 -12.10 -16.55 -8.39
N VAL A 54 -12.29 -15.75 -9.44
CA VAL A 54 -12.94 -16.20 -10.69
C VAL A 54 -11.87 -16.36 -11.76
N LEU A 55 -11.94 -17.45 -12.53
CA LEU A 55 -11.09 -17.66 -13.71
C LEU A 55 -11.97 -17.91 -14.92
N ILE A 56 -11.85 -17.08 -15.95
CA ILE A 56 -12.59 -17.24 -17.22
C ILE A 56 -11.58 -17.51 -18.34
N LYS A 57 -11.79 -18.59 -19.10
CA LYS A 57 -10.84 -19.00 -20.15
C LYS A 57 -11.38 -18.76 -21.55
N LYS A 58 -10.51 -18.26 -22.43
CA LYS A 58 -10.79 -18.11 -23.86
C LYS A 58 -9.72 -18.85 -24.68
N PRO A 59 -10.12 -19.73 -25.62
CA PRO A 59 -9.16 -20.44 -26.46
C PRO A 59 -8.41 -19.47 -27.36
N ALA A 60 -7.27 -19.92 -27.90
CA ALA A 60 -6.52 -19.15 -28.88
C ALA A 60 -7.36 -18.86 -30.13
N THR A 61 -7.12 -17.69 -30.73
CA THR A 61 -7.61 -17.39 -32.07
C THR A 61 -6.86 -18.20 -33.13
N PRO A 62 -7.46 -18.41 -34.33
CA PRO A 62 -6.83 -19.21 -35.39
C PRO A 62 -5.42 -18.73 -35.74
N GLY A 63 -4.45 -19.63 -35.68
CA GLY A 63 -3.02 -19.35 -35.98
C GLY A 63 -2.19 -18.95 -34.76
N MET A 64 -2.77 -18.86 -33.57
CA MET A 64 -2.11 -18.50 -32.32
C MET A 64 -2.09 -19.65 -31.29
N GLU A 65 -2.46 -20.88 -31.70
CA GLU A 65 -2.56 -22.05 -30.81
C GLU A 65 -1.20 -22.53 -30.24
N ASN A 66 -0.10 -22.18 -30.91
CA ASN A 66 1.27 -22.53 -30.51
C ASN A 66 1.91 -21.51 -29.56
N ARG A 67 1.18 -20.49 -29.12
CA ARG A 67 1.63 -19.44 -28.21
C ARG A 67 1.53 -19.90 -26.75
N LYS A 68 2.44 -19.41 -25.90
CA LYS A 68 2.34 -19.58 -24.44
C LYS A 68 0.99 -19.09 -23.92
N THR A 69 0.50 -19.69 -22.83
CA THR A 69 -0.78 -19.31 -22.22
C THR A 69 -0.58 -18.06 -21.37
N VAL A 70 -1.41 -17.04 -21.57
CA VAL A 70 -1.34 -15.78 -20.84
C VAL A 70 -2.46 -15.71 -19.81
N VAL A 71 -2.10 -15.38 -18.57
CA VAL A 71 -3.03 -14.93 -17.54
C VAL A 71 -3.10 -13.41 -17.59
N LEU A 72 -4.29 -12.85 -17.84
CA LEU A 72 -4.57 -11.47 -17.50
C LEU A 72 -5.11 -11.46 -16.07
N GLN A 73 -4.56 -10.63 -15.20
CA GLN A 73 -5.00 -10.59 -13.81
C GLN A 73 -5.34 -9.18 -13.34
N SER A 74 -6.50 -9.11 -12.68
CA SER A 74 -7.07 -7.91 -12.05
C SER A 74 -7.77 -8.29 -10.74
N HIS A 75 -7.84 -7.39 -9.77
CA HIS A 75 -8.68 -7.57 -8.57
C HIS A 75 -10.06 -6.94 -8.76
N ILE A 76 -11.08 -7.50 -8.09
CA ILE A 76 -12.49 -7.12 -8.33
C ILE A 76 -13.10 -6.23 -7.26
N ASP A 77 -12.47 -6.12 -6.11
CA ASP A 77 -12.92 -5.23 -5.05
C ASP A 77 -12.44 -3.79 -5.25
N MET A 78 -12.97 -2.88 -4.43
CA MET A 78 -12.52 -1.48 -4.42
C MET A 78 -12.54 -0.94 -3.00
N VAL A 79 -11.64 0.02 -2.74
CA VAL A 79 -11.73 0.90 -1.58
C VAL A 79 -12.98 1.78 -1.68
N CYS A 80 -13.71 1.88 -0.57
CA CYS A 80 -14.96 2.62 -0.47
C CYS A 80 -14.80 3.86 0.42
N GLU A 81 -14.35 4.97 -0.16
CA GLU A 81 -14.19 6.25 0.52
C GLU A 81 -15.07 7.33 -0.11
N LYS A 82 -15.62 8.24 0.69
CA LYS A 82 -16.51 9.31 0.20
C LYS A 82 -16.33 10.60 0.96
N ASN A 83 -16.70 11.72 0.32
CA ASN A 83 -16.77 13.00 0.98
C ASN A 83 -17.86 13.00 2.08
N ASN A 84 -17.63 13.75 3.15
CA ASN A 84 -18.50 13.75 4.34
C ASN A 84 -19.95 14.14 4.06
N ASP A 85 -20.17 14.98 3.05
CA ASP A 85 -21.48 15.50 2.64
C ASP A 85 -22.19 14.61 1.61
N VAL A 86 -21.54 13.56 1.11
CA VAL A 86 -22.08 12.64 0.11
C VAL A 86 -22.85 11.49 0.76
N LYS A 87 -24.11 11.32 0.33
CA LYS A 87 -24.97 10.21 0.73
C LYS A 87 -24.88 9.10 -0.32
N HIS A 88 -24.01 8.14 -0.05
CA HIS A 88 -23.82 6.94 -0.87
C HIS A 88 -23.65 5.73 0.05
N ASP A 89 -24.37 4.64 -0.24
CA ASP A 89 -24.22 3.34 0.39
C ASP A 89 -23.53 2.36 -0.57
N PHE A 90 -22.25 2.13 -0.35
CA PHE A 90 -21.42 1.25 -1.18
C PHE A 90 -21.87 -0.21 -1.24
N LEU A 91 -22.80 -0.64 -0.37
CA LEU A 91 -23.35 -2.00 -0.45
C LEU A 91 -24.49 -2.11 -1.47
N THR A 92 -25.10 -0.99 -1.87
CA THR A 92 -26.32 -1.01 -2.70
C THR A 92 -26.27 -0.07 -3.89
N ASP A 93 -25.63 1.07 -3.75
CA ASP A 93 -25.68 2.16 -4.71
C ASP A 93 -24.60 1.99 -5.78
N PRO A 94 -24.91 2.28 -7.06
CA PRO A 94 -23.92 2.25 -8.11
C PRO A 94 -22.97 3.45 -8.03
N ILE A 95 -21.75 3.30 -8.55
CA ILE A 95 -20.81 4.41 -8.69
C ILE A 95 -21.25 5.30 -9.86
N GLU A 96 -21.56 6.56 -9.55
CA GLU A 96 -21.90 7.55 -10.56
C GLU A 96 -20.65 8.23 -11.12
N THR A 97 -20.31 7.94 -12.37
CA THR A 97 -19.14 8.52 -13.03
C THR A 97 -19.45 9.84 -13.77
N GLU A 98 -18.49 10.76 -13.78
CA GLU A 98 -18.51 12.02 -14.51
C GLU A 98 -17.18 12.29 -15.22
N ILE A 99 -17.25 13.02 -16.34
CA ILE A 99 -16.07 13.44 -17.11
C ILE A 99 -15.71 14.86 -16.72
N ASP A 100 -14.49 15.06 -16.23
CA ASP A 100 -13.90 16.34 -15.87
C ASP A 100 -12.63 16.59 -16.73
N GLY A 101 -12.81 17.31 -17.84
CA GLY A 101 -11.76 17.51 -18.83
C GLY A 101 -11.33 16.21 -19.49
N GLU A 102 -10.08 15.81 -19.27
CA GLU A 102 -9.50 14.55 -19.76
C GLU A 102 -9.62 13.40 -18.75
N TRP A 103 -10.22 13.64 -17.59
CA TRP A 103 -10.34 12.68 -16.50
C TRP A 103 -11.75 12.10 -16.40
N LEU A 104 -11.85 10.82 -16.10
CA LEU A 104 -13.07 10.19 -15.59
C LEU A 104 -12.97 10.09 -14.06
N LYS A 105 -14.01 10.48 -13.34
CA LYS A 105 -14.08 10.48 -11.87
C LYS A 105 -15.43 9.94 -11.40
N ALA A 106 -15.55 9.67 -10.11
CA ALA A 106 -16.85 9.48 -9.49
C ALA A 106 -17.31 10.72 -8.73
N LYS A 107 -18.63 10.89 -8.58
CA LYS A 107 -19.22 12.05 -7.91
C LYS A 107 -19.07 11.97 -6.39
N GLY A 108 -17.94 12.44 -5.89
CA GLY A 108 -17.69 12.61 -4.45
C GLY A 108 -17.48 11.32 -3.66
N THR A 109 -17.08 10.27 -4.37
CA THR A 109 -16.73 8.93 -3.86
C THR A 109 -15.50 8.44 -4.61
N THR A 110 -14.83 7.39 -4.12
CA THR A 110 -13.87 6.62 -4.91
C THR A 110 -14.52 6.12 -6.21
N LEU A 111 -13.74 6.11 -7.28
CA LEU A 111 -14.17 5.67 -8.60
C LEU A 111 -14.08 4.15 -8.73
N GLY A 112 -13.09 3.53 -8.10
CA GLY A 112 -12.76 2.12 -8.32
C GLY A 112 -12.24 1.88 -9.73
N ALA A 113 -11.49 2.83 -10.30
CA ALA A 113 -10.70 2.57 -11.48
C ALA A 113 -9.59 1.55 -11.17
N ASP A 114 -9.03 1.63 -9.96
CA ASP A 114 -8.24 0.57 -9.36
C ASP A 114 -9.16 -0.52 -8.73
N ASN A 115 -9.14 -1.78 -9.17
CA ASN A 115 -8.64 -2.26 -10.47
C ASN A 115 -9.77 -2.52 -11.47
N GLY A 116 -10.89 -1.81 -11.33
CA GLY A 116 -12.05 -1.93 -12.21
C GLY A 116 -11.73 -1.72 -13.70
N ILE A 117 -10.71 -0.92 -14.05
CA ILE A 117 -10.30 -0.76 -15.46
C ILE A 117 -9.57 -2.00 -16.01
N GLY A 118 -8.79 -2.70 -15.18
CA GLY A 118 -8.18 -3.99 -15.51
C GLY A 118 -9.28 -5.04 -15.75
N VAL A 119 -10.22 -5.15 -14.81
CA VAL A 119 -11.39 -6.04 -14.93
C VAL A 119 -12.18 -5.75 -16.21
N ALA A 120 -12.47 -4.47 -16.50
CA ALA A 120 -13.17 -4.06 -17.72
C ALA A 120 -12.40 -4.42 -19.00
N THR A 121 -11.08 -4.34 -18.95
CA THR A 121 -10.18 -4.69 -20.05
C THR A 121 -10.20 -6.19 -20.33
N GLU A 122 -10.15 -7.01 -19.29
CA GLU A 122 -10.28 -8.46 -19.40
C GLU A 122 -11.64 -8.86 -20.00
N LEU A 123 -12.74 -8.28 -19.52
CA LEU A 123 -14.07 -8.52 -20.08
C LEU A 123 -14.16 -8.10 -21.56
N ALA A 124 -13.53 -6.99 -21.94
CA ALA A 124 -13.46 -6.55 -23.33
C ALA A 124 -12.71 -7.56 -24.23
N ILE A 125 -11.56 -8.07 -23.78
CA ILE A 125 -10.81 -9.12 -24.50
C ILE A 125 -11.63 -10.41 -24.61
N LEU A 126 -12.29 -10.83 -23.53
CA LEU A 126 -13.10 -12.04 -23.52
C LEU A 126 -14.30 -11.94 -24.48
N ALA A 127 -14.93 -10.77 -24.56
CA ALA A 127 -16.12 -10.53 -25.38
C ALA A 127 -15.84 -10.29 -26.87
N ASP A 128 -14.63 -9.88 -27.25
CA ASP A 128 -14.28 -9.52 -28.63
C ASP A 128 -13.55 -10.66 -29.35
N ASP A 129 -14.20 -11.26 -30.34
CA ASP A 129 -13.64 -12.35 -31.15
C ASP A 129 -12.70 -11.87 -32.27
N SER A 130 -12.53 -10.56 -32.46
CA SER A 130 -11.69 -9.97 -33.51
C SER A 130 -10.24 -9.74 -33.11
N ILE A 131 -9.92 -9.87 -31.82
CA ILE A 131 -8.58 -9.61 -31.27
C ILE A 131 -7.71 -10.85 -31.42
N GLU A 132 -6.58 -10.73 -32.12
CA GLU A 132 -5.62 -11.84 -32.27
C GLU A 132 -4.88 -12.11 -30.95
N HIS A 133 -5.04 -13.32 -30.42
CA HIS A 133 -4.37 -13.75 -29.20
C HIS A 133 -4.17 -15.27 -29.12
N GLY A 134 -3.17 -15.70 -28.33
CA GLY A 134 -2.98 -17.09 -27.89
C GLY A 134 -4.04 -17.54 -26.87
N PRO A 135 -3.87 -18.68 -26.19
CA PRO A 135 -4.81 -19.07 -25.14
C PRO A 135 -4.73 -18.09 -23.96
N ILE A 136 -5.89 -17.58 -23.51
CA ILE A 136 -6.00 -16.60 -22.42
C ILE A 136 -6.79 -17.21 -21.25
N GLU A 137 -6.31 -16.92 -20.05
CA GLU A 137 -7.06 -17.06 -18.80
C GLU A 137 -7.18 -15.68 -18.15
N CYS A 138 -8.38 -15.22 -17.81
CA CYS A 138 -8.57 -13.98 -17.04
C CYS A 138 -8.85 -14.35 -15.59
N LEU A 139 -7.94 -13.97 -14.70
CA LEU A 139 -7.97 -14.22 -13.27
C LEU A 139 -8.45 -12.96 -12.54
N PHE A 140 -9.59 -13.10 -11.88
CA PHE A 140 -10.23 -12.06 -11.10
C PHE A 140 -10.08 -12.40 -9.62
N THR A 141 -9.16 -11.72 -8.92
CA THR A 141 -8.91 -11.96 -7.49
C THR A 141 -9.85 -11.16 -6.60
N VAL A 142 -10.12 -11.68 -5.40
CA VAL A 142 -10.92 -11.00 -4.38
C VAL A 142 -10.02 -10.38 -3.31
N ASP A 143 -10.47 -9.23 -2.80
CA ASP A 143 -9.98 -8.60 -1.57
C ASP A 143 -8.47 -8.30 -1.59
N GLU A 144 -8.03 -7.57 -2.62
CA GLU A 144 -6.68 -7.03 -2.69
C GLU A 144 -6.48 -6.01 -1.55
N GLU A 145 -7.41 -5.06 -1.47
CA GLU A 145 -7.24 -3.77 -0.81
C GLU A 145 -7.13 -3.84 0.72
N THR A 146 -7.52 -4.97 1.32
CA THR A 146 -7.49 -5.15 2.78
C THR A 146 -6.54 -6.24 3.24
N GLY A 147 -6.30 -7.28 2.44
CA GLY A 147 -5.60 -8.45 2.92
C GLY A 147 -5.08 -9.41 1.88
N LEU A 148 -5.23 -9.11 0.58
CA LEU A 148 -4.81 -9.97 -0.53
C LEU A 148 -5.39 -11.39 -0.44
N THR A 149 -6.60 -11.55 0.14
CA THR A 149 -7.04 -12.89 0.57
C THR A 149 -7.30 -13.84 -0.59
N GLY A 150 -7.75 -13.31 -1.74
CA GLY A 150 -7.86 -14.05 -2.98
C GLY A 150 -6.50 -14.60 -3.44
N ALA A 151 -5.50 -13.73 -3.58
CA ALA A 151 -4.15 -14.14 -3.99
C ALA A 151 -3.50 -15.15 -3.03
N PHE A 152 -3.69 -15.00 -1.71
CA PHE A 152 -3.19 -15.97 -0.72
C PHE A 152 -3.83 -17.36 -0.85
N ALA A 153 -5.13 -17.40 -1.12
CA ALA A 153 -5.91 -18.64 -1.15
C ALA A 153 -5.78 -19.41 -2.47
N LEU A 154 -5.19 -18.79 -3.50
CA LEU A 154 -5.00 -19.39 -4.80
C LEU A 154 -4.22 -20.71 -4.69
N LYS A 155 -4.81 -21.80 -5.18
CA LYS A 155 -4.21 -23.14 -5.15
C LYS A 155 -3.47 -23.42 -6.46
N GLU A 156 -2.41 -24.22 -6.39
CA GLU A 156 -1.71 -24.75 -7.56
C GLU A 156 -2.69 -25.46 -8.51
N GLY A 157 -2.52 -25.26 -9.82
CA GLY A 157 -3.35 -25.87 -10.86
C GLY A 157 -4.72 -25.22 -11.08
N PHE A 158 -5.04 -24.15 -10.37
CA PHE A 158 -6.23 -23.35 -10.67
C PHE A 158 -6.10 -22.66 -12.04
N MET A 159 -4.97 -21.99 -12.26
CA MET A 159 -4.53 -21.44 -13.55
C MET A 159 -3.41 -22.28 -14.16
N ASN A 160 -3.22 -22.16 -15.48
CA ASN A 160 -2.25 -22.93 -16.28
C ASN A 160 -1.38 -22.03 -17.16
N GLY A 161 -1.39 -20.72 -16.90
CA GLY A 161 -0.60 -19.76 -17.65
C GLY A 161 0.90 -19.94 -17.45
N ASP A 162 1.65 -19.60 -18.50
CA ASP A 162 3.11 -19.50 -18.49
C ASP A 162 3.55 -18.05 -18.18
N ILE A 163 2.69 -17.09 -18.54
CA ILE A 163 2.91 -15.65 -18.44
C ILE A 163 1.74 -15.05 -17.66
N LEU A 164 2.02 -14.08 -16.78
CA LEU A 164 0.98 -13.27 -16.12
C LEU A 164 1.18 -11.77 -16.39
N LEU A 165 0.15 -11.14 -16.92
CA LEU A 165 0.05 -9.70 -17.12
C LEU A 165 -0.90 -9.16 -16.04
N ASN A 166 -0.34 -8.63 -14.96
CA ASN A 166 -1.13 -7.94 -13.94
C ASN A 166 -1.48 -6.54 -14.46
N LEU A 167 -2.76 -6.16 -14.35
CA LEU A 167 -3.29 -4.92 -14.91
C LEU A 167 -3.46 -3.83 -13.85
N ASP A 168 -2.66 -3.90 -12.78
CA ASP A 168 -2.83 -3.19 -11.51
C ASP A 168 -1.82 -2.06 -11.28
N SER A 169 -1.19 -1.58 -12.35
CA SER A 169 -0.33 -0.39 -12.26
C SER A 169 -1.08 0.88 -12.63
N GLU A 170 -0.72 1.97 -11.96
CA GLU A 170 -1.42 3.24 -12.04
C GLU A 170 -0.70 4.30 -12.91
N ASP A 171 0.37 3.94 -13.63
CA ASP A 171 1.17 4.86 -14.41
C ASP A 171 1.39 4.37 -15.86
N GLU A 172 0.81 5.08 -16.83
CA GLU A 172 0.97 4.77 -18.24
C GLU A 172 2.44 4.88 -18.70
N GLY A 173 2.88 3.86 -19.43
CA GLY A 173 4.26 3.78 -19.94
C GLY A 173 5.28 3.34 -18.88
N GLU A 174 4.83 2.88 -17.73
CA GLU A 174 5.65 2.26 -16.70
C GLU A 174 5.34 0.76 -16.59
N LEU A 175 6.39 -0.05 -16.62
CA LEU A 175 6.32 -1.51 -16.54
C LEU A 175 6.97 -1.95 -15.24
N PHE A 176 6.17 -2.48 -14.33
CA PHE A 176 6.66 -3.00 -13.07
C PHE A 176 7.07 -4.46 -13.25
N ILE A 177 8.27 -4.77 -12.75
CA ILE A 177 8.88 -6.11 -12.82
C ILE A 177 9.18 -6.66 -11.42
N GLY A 178 8.77 -5.95 -10.38
CA GLY A 178 9.03 -6.33 -9.00
C GLY A 178 8.28 -5.47 -8.01
N CYS A 179 8.03 -6.05 -6.84
CA CYS A 179 7.38 -5.40 -5.70
C CYS A 179 8.02 -5.84 -4.38
N ALA A 180 7.88 -5.03 -3.34
CA ALA A 180 8.38 -5.36 -2.01
C ALA A 180 7.37 -6.27 -1.29
N GLY A 181 7.85 -7.35 -0.68
CA GLY A 181 7.08 -8.11 0.29
C GLY A 181 7.03 -7.39 1.63
N GLY A 182 6.03 -7.68 2.45
CA GLY A 182 5.84 -7.05 3.75
C GLY A 182 5.86 -8.04 4.92
N ILE A 183 6.18 -7.54 6.10
CA ILE A 183 5.94 -8.21 7.38
C ILE A 183 5.77 -7.15 8.46
N ASP A 184 4.77 -7.34 9.32
CA ASP A 184 4.53 -6.44 10.44
C ASP A 184 5.12 -7.03 11.73
N SER A 185 5.63 -6.16 12.59
CA SER A 185 6.02 -6.50 13.96
C SER A 185 5.18 -5.73 14.96
N VAL A 186 4.65 -6.44 15.96
CA VAL A 186 3.93 -5.86 17.11
C VAL A 186 4.76 -6.10 18.35
N ALA A 187 5.12 -5.03 19.05
CA ALA A 187 5.83 -5.08 20.33
C ALA A 187 4.94 -4.53 21.45
N GLU A 188 4.81 -5.28 22.54
CA GLU A 188 4.00 -4.89 23.70
C GLU A 188 4.88 -4.78 24.95
N PHE A 189 4.89 -3.60 25.54
CA PHE A 189 5.48 -3.33 26.85
C PHE A 189 4.37 -3.34 27.91
N THR A 190 4.57 -4.10 28.97
CA THR A 190 3.75 -4.00 30.18
C THR A 190 4.42 -3.08 31.17
N TYR A 191 3.68 -2.11 31.70
CA TYR A 191 4.19 -1.19 32.71
C TYR A 191 3.39 -1.26 34.01
N ARG A 192 3.96 -0.71 35.08
CA ARG A 192 3.24 -0.47 36.34
C ARG A 192 3.00 1.02 36.50
N GLU A 193 1.90 1.35 37.17
CA GLU A 193 1.63 2.73 37.53
C GLU A 193 2.33 3.11 38.83
N VAL A 194 2.90 4.31 38.83
CA VAL A 194 3.47 4.96 40.02
C VAL A 194 2.80 6.31 40.21
N ASP A 195 2.74 6.77 41.47
CA ASP A 195 2.23 8.10 41.76
C ASP A 195 3.18 9.18 41.22
N VAL A 196 2.60 10.20 40.59
CA VAL A 196 3.32 11.43 40.26
C VAL A 196 3.50 12.23 41.55
N PRO A 197 4.73 12.62 41.94
CA PRO A 197 4.93 13.34 43.19
C PRO A 197 4.23 14.71 43.21
N ALA A 198 3.88 15.17 44.40
CA ALA A 198 3.37 16.54 44.57
C ALA A 198 4.43 17.58 44.14
N GLY A 199 3.98 18.73 43.63
CA GLY A 199 4.87 19.79 43.14
C GLY A 199 5.39 19.57 41.71
N TYR A 200 4.81 18.61 40.99
CA TYR A 200 5.09 18.36 39.58
C TYR A 200 4.09 19.09 38.67
N PHE A 201 4.61 19.64 37.58
CA PHE A 201 3.86 20.26 36.50
C PHE A 201 3.65 19.27 35.36
N CYS A 202 2.41 19.07 34.95
CA CYS A 202 2.05 18.23 33.81
C CYS A 202 1.96 19.07 32.53
N CYS A 203 2.56 18.58 31.46
CA CYS A 203 2.44 19.18 30.14
C CYS A 203 2.32 18.12 29.05
N LYS A 204 1.68 18.53 27.96
CA LYS A 204 1.58 17.74 26.75
C LYS A 204 2.59 18.27 25.74
N VAL A 205 3.47 17.38 25.28
CA VAL A 205 4.43 17.65 24.20
C VAL A 205 3.91 16.99 22.94
N GLN A 206 3.82 17.74 21.86
CA GLN A 206 3.25 17.29 20.59
C GLN A 206 4.19 17.55 19.43
N VAL A 207 4.18 16.63 18.47
CA VAL A 207 4.73 16.79 17.13
C VAL A 207 3.57 16.73 16.16
N LYS A 208 3.45 17.73 15.28
CA LYS A 208 2.39 17.79 14.26
C LYS A 208 2.89 18.47 12.99
N GLY A 209 2.06 18.46 11.94
CA GLY A 209 2.35 19.16 10.68
C GLY A 209 3.32 18.43 9.74
N LEU A 210 3.77 17.22 10.09
CA LEU A 210 4.48 16.35 9.14
C LEU A 210 3.53 15.91 8.01
N LYS A 211 4.07 15.76 6.79
CA LYS A 211 3.32 15.33 5.61
C LYS A 211 2.80 13.90 5.73
N GLY A 212 3.59 13.01 6.35
CA GLY A 212 3.28 11.57 6.43
C GLY A 212 3.49 10.88 5.10
N GLY A 213 2.58 9.98 4.71
CA GLY A 213 2.63 9.28 3.42
C GLY A 213 2.61 7.78 3.53
N HIS A 214 2.61 7.11 2.37
CA HIS A 214 2.65 5.66 2.30
C HIS A 214 4.03 5.13 2.71
N SER A 215 4.08 4.22 3.68
CA SER A 215 5.32 3.72 4.29
C SER A 215 6.19 2.86 3.37
N GLY A 216 5.67 2.50 2.20
CA GLY A 216 6.41 1.89 1.11
C GLY A 216 6.83 2.93 0.07
N GLY A 217 5.84 3.40 -0.71
CA GLY A 217 6.03 4.32 -1.83
C GLY A 217 6.74 5.62 -1.46
N ASP A 218 6.44 6.23 -0.31
CA ASP A 218 7.02 7.51 0.10
C ASP A 218 8.26 7.39 0.99
N ILE A 219 8.71 6.17 1.36
CA ILE A 219 9.76 6.00 2.39
C ILE A 219 11.12 6.57 1.96
N HIS A 220 11.35 6.67 0.66
CA HIS A 220 12.57 7.19 0.06
C HIS A 220 12.65 8.73 0.11
N LEU A 221 11.53 9.42 0.39
CA LEU A 221 11.45 10.88 0.35
C LEU A 221 12.08 11.58 1.57
N GLY A 222 12.58 10.81 2.55
CA GLY A 222 13.23 11.37 3.74
C GLY A 222 12.29 12.14 4.67
N ARG A 223 10.98 11.91 4.58
CA ARG A 223 9.96 12.56 5.42
C ARG A 223 10.17 12.19 6.91
N GLY A 224 9.90 13.13 7.79
CA GLY A 224 10.00 12.93 9.24
C GLY A 224 8.96 11.95 9.78
N ASN A 225 9.31 11.29 10.88
CA ASN A 225 8.40 10.39 11.60
C ASN A 225 8.13 10.93 13.01
N ALA A 226 6.86 11.21 13.29
CA ALA A 226 6.44 11.86 14.53
C ALA A 226 6.86 11.09 15.78
N ASN A 227 6.77 9.75 15.76
CA ASN A 227 7.14 8.91 16.90
C ASN A 227 8.64 9.02 17.20
N LYS A 228 9.49 8.99 16.15
CA LYS A 228 10.95 9.12 16.29
C LYS A 228 11.35 10.52 16.77
N LEU A 229 10.75 11.58 16.22
CA LEU A 229 11.06 12.97 16.59
C LEU A 229 10.60 13.29 18.02
N LEU A 230 9.37 12.90 18.39
CA LEU A 230 8.88 13.05 19.75
C LEU A 230 9.80 12.33 20.74
N ASN A 231 10.14 11.07 20.45
CA ASN A 231 11.01 10.29 21.32
C ASN A 231 12.42 10.87 21.42
N ARG A 232 12.95 11.50 20.36
CA ARG A 232 14.25 12.18 20.40
C ARG A 232 14.26 13.29 21.44
N PHE A 233 13.21 14.13 21.47
CA PHE A 233 13.05 15.16 22.50
C PHE A 233 12.84 14.56 23.90
N LEU A 234 11.90 13.62 24.05
CA LEU A 234 11.61 12.98 25.34
C LEU A 234 12.84 12.29 25.95
N SER A 235 13.69 11.70 25.11
CA SER A 235 14.95 11.09 25.56
C SER A 235 15.90 12.13 26.14
N GLN A 236 16.04 13.30 25.51
CA GLN A 236 16.85 14.40 26.05
C GLN A 236 16.26 14.94 27.35
N ALA A 237 14.95 15.18 27.38
CA ALA A 237 14.25 15.65 28.57
C ALA A 237 14.40 14.69 29.75
N SER A 238 14.27 13.37 29.52
CA SER A 238 14.39 12.33 30.56
C SER A 238 15.77 12.24 31.20
N GLN A 239 16.83 12.68 30.50
CA GLN A 239 18.19 12.70 31.02
C GLN A 239 18.49 13.95 31.85
N LYS A 240 17.78 15.05 31.55
CA LYS A 240 18.01 16.36 32.18
C LYS A 240 17.10 16.61 33.37
N TYR A 241 15.85 16.17 33.29
CA TYR A 241 14.81 16.44 34.28
C TYR A 241 14.38 15.17 35.01
N ASP A 242 13.89 15.32 36.24
CA ASP A 242 13.18 14.24 36.92
C ASP A 242 11.80 14.03 36.27
N MET A 243 11.76 13.36 35.13
CA MET A 243 10.59 13.25 34.28
C MET A 243 9.81 11.94 34.53
N TYR A 244 8.49 12.07 34.64
CA TYR A 244 7.55 10.95 34.58
C TYR A 244 6.80 10.99 33.24
N LEU A 245 6.73 9.85 32.56
CA LEU A 245 5.90 9.69 31.35
C LEU A 245 4.51 9.20 31.75
N CYS A 246 3.50 10.03 31.54
CA CYS A 246 2.12 9.73 31.91
C CYS A 246 1.33 9.10 30.75
N GLU A 247 1.60 9.53 29.52
CA GLU A 247 0.88 9.10 28.32
C GLU A 247 1.81 9.17 27.12
N ILE A 248 1.63 8.26 26.16
CA ILE A 248 2.28 8.32 24.84
C ILE A 248 1.34 7.77 23.77
N ASP A 249 1.18 8.52 22.68
CA ASP A 249 0.37 8.14 21.54
C ASP A 249 0.97 8.74 20.26
N GLY A 250 1.01 7.99 19.17
CA GLY A 250 1.37 8.54 17.88
C GLY A 250 1.16 7.58 16.72
N GLY A 251 1.00 8.17 15.53
CA GLY A 251 0.66 7.45 14.31
C GLY A 251 -0.72 6.77 14.34
N ASN A 252 -1.02 5.96 13.33
CA ASN A 252 -2.31 5.25 13.25
C ASN A 252 -2.16 3.92 12.49
N LEU A 253 -2.10 3.99 11.15
CA LEU A 253 -2.05 2.82 10.27
C LEU A 253 -0.61 2.34 10.05
N ARG A 254 -0.42 1.02 9.90
CA ARG A 254 0.89 0.38 9.72
C ARG A 254 1.59 0.77 8.41
N ASN A 255 0.79 0.97 7.37
CA ASN A 255 1.22 1.40 6.05
C ASN A 255 1.40 2.93 5.93
N ALA A 256 1.29 3.70 7.02
CA ALA A 256 1.43 5.15 6.99
C ALA A 256 2.64 5.62 7.81
N ILE A 257 3.39 6.59 7.28
CA ILE A 257 4.44 7.31 8.03
C ILE A 257 3.74 8.21 9.06
N ALA A 258 4.11 8.09 10.33
CA ALA A 258 3.46 8.79 11.43
C ALA A 258 3.60 10.32 11.31
N ARG A 259 2.46 11.00 11.17
CA ARG A 259 2.36 12.46 11.01
C ARG A 259 2.30 13.25 12.30
N GLU A 260 1.69 12.62 13.30
CA GLU A 260 1.41 13.24 14.59
C GLU A 260 1.71 12.26 15.70
N ALA A 261 2.23 12.80 16.79
CA ALA A 261 2.47 12.08 18.02
C ALA A 261 2.43 13.05 19.20
N HIS A 262 2.02 12.56 20.36
CA HIS A 262 2.10 13.31 21.61
C HIS A 262 2.49 12.44 22.80
N ALA A 263 2.99 13.10 23.82
CA ALA A 263 3.17 12.52 25.14
C ALA A 263 2.72 13.51 26.22
N VAL A 264 2.16 12.98 27.30
CA VAL A 264 1.94 13.76 28.52
C VAL A 264 3.06 13.39 29.48
N ILE A 265 3.79 14.38 29.96
CA ILE A 265 4.88 14.22 30.92
C ILE A 265 4.63 15.07 32.16
N ALA A 266 5.20 14.64 33.29
CA ALA A 266 5.26 15.42 34.52
C ALA A 266 6.73 15.65 34.91
N ILE A 267 7.07 16.89 35.25
CA ILE A 267 8.41 17.32 35.71
C ILE A 267 8.25 18.21 36.95
N PRO A 268 9.30 18.44 37.78
CA PRO A 268 9.22 19.42 38.86
C PRO A 268 8.74 20.80 38.36
N ASP A 269 7.82 21.47 39.07
CA ASP A 269 7.26 22.76 38.62
C ASP A 269 8.33 23.84 38.41
N ALA A 270 9.41 23.77 39.18
CA ALA A 270 10.57 24.67 39.06
C ALA A 270 11.24 24.60 37.67
N ASP A 271 11.13 23.47 36.97
CA ASP A 271 11.81 23.22 35.69
C ASP A 271 10.96 23.58 34.46
N LYS A 272 9.68 23.97 34.63
CA LYS A 272 8.74 24.17 33.50
C LYS A 272 9.22 25.19 32.46
N HIS A 273 9.87 26.27 32.91
CA HIS A 273 10.39 27.30 32.01
C HIS A 273 11.66 26.83 31.29
N ALA A 274 12.49 26.02 31.96
CA ALA A 274 13.67 25.42 31.36
C ALA A 274 13.29 24.40 30.29
N LEU A 275 12.31 23.52 30.56
CA LEU A 275 11.79 22.56 29.59
C LEU A 275 11.23 23.25 28.34
N ARG A 276 10.44 24.33 28.50
CA ARG A 276 9.93 25.11 27.36
C ARG A 276 11.07 25.75 26.55
N THR A 277 12.12 26.23 27.21
CA THR A 277 13.29 26.78 26.53
C THR A 277 14.01 25.70 25.72
N ASP A 278 14.24 24.53 26.30
CA ASP A 278 14.86 23.40 25.61
C ASP A 278 14.04 22.93 24.42
N LEU A 279 12.70 22.87 24.55
CA LEU A 279 11.84 22.50 23.42
C LEU A 279 11.95 23.52 22.30
N ASN A 280 11.96 24.82 22.59
CA ASN A 280 12.08 25.85 21.55
C ASN A 280 13.43 25.73 20.79
N VAL A 281 14.51 25.42 21.50
CA VAL A 281 15.83 25.19 20.88
C VAL A 281 15.79 23.93 20.00
N PHE A 282 15.30 22.82 20.55
CA PHE A 282 15.17 21.56 19.83
C PHE A 282 14.26 21.69 18.60
N ALA A 283 13.13 22.39 18.74
CA ALA A 283 12.19 22.63 17.67
C ALA A 283 12.85 23.41 16.54
N ALA A 284 13.54 24.51 16.84
CA ALA A 284 14.25 25.30 15.82
C ALA A 284 15.32 24.49 15.08
N GLU A 285 16.06 23.63 15.78
CA GLU A 285 17.05 22.74 15.17
C GLU A 285 16.40 21.72 14.22
N VAL A 286 15.35 21.02 14.69
CA VAL A 286 14.71 19.96 13.91
C VAL A 286 13.84 20.51 12.79
N GLU A 287 13.15 21.63 12.98
CA GLU A 287 12.43 22.32 11.91
C GLU A 287 13.38 22.75 10.79
N ALA A 288 14.61 23.18 11.13
CA ALA A 288 15.65 23.44 10.15
C ALA A 288 16.16 22.17 9.44
N GLU A 289 16.32 21.05 10.17
CA GLU A 289 16.69 19.74 9.58
C GLU A 289 15.67 19.27 8.52
N TYR A 290 14.37 19.53 8.74
CA TYR A 290 13.28 19.02 7.90
C TYR A 290 12.61 20.07 6.99
N ALA A 291 13.10 21.32 6.96
CA ALA A 291 12.45 22.46 6.30
C ALA A 291 12.06 22.22 4.82
N VAL A 292 12.78 21.36 4.10
CA VAL A 292 12.50 21.04 2.69
C VAL A 292 11.38 20.00 2.56
N VAL A 293 11.43 18.94 3.35
CA VAL A 293 10.55 17.77 3.23
C VAL A 293 9.26 17.95 4.02
N ASP A 294 9.32 18.56 5.20
CA ASP A 294 8.21 18.81 6.12
C ASP A 294 8.22 20.27 6.62
N PRO A 295 7.94 21.26 5.74
CA PRO A 295 8.00 22.69 6.08
C PRO A 295 7.00 23.13 7.16
N ASP A 296 5.95 22.35 7.38
CA ASP A 296 4.90 22.64 8.36
C ASP A 296 5.12 21.89 9.71
N LEU A 297 6.26 21.20 9.87
CA LEU A 297 6.62 20.54 11.13
C LEU A 297 6.59 21.54 12.29
N GLN A 298 5.91 21.16 13.37
CA GLN A 298 5.81 21.96 14.58
C GLN A 298 5.92 21.10 15.82
N PHE A 299 6.60 21.65 16.82
CA PHE A 299 6.57 21.15 18.19
C PHE A 299 5.73 22.07 19.08
N VAL A 300 4.82 21.48 19.85
CA VAL A 300 3.93 22.23 20.76
C VAL A 300 4.07 21.71 22.18
N LEU A 301 4.15 22.63 23.14
CA LEU A 301 4.08 22.31 24.57
C LEU A 301 2.97 23.10 25.24
N GLU A 302 1.99 22.35 25.74
CA GLU A 302 0.80 22.86 26.40
C GLU A 302 0.76 22.42 27.85
N SER A 303 0.21 23.27 28.72
CA SER A 303 -0.05 22.84 30.10
C SER A 303 -1.20 21.83 30.08
N GLU A 304 -1.07 20.77 30.86
CA GLU A 304 -2.06 19.70 30.93
C GLU A 304 -2.58 19.56 32.36
N ALA A 305 -3.79 19.01 32.51
CA ALA A 305 -4.30 18.70 33.84
C ALA A 305 -3.36 17.74 34.58
N ALA A 306 -3.23 17.91 35.90
CA ALA A 306 -2.37 17.06 36.71
C ALA A 306 -2.77 15.58 36.54
N ARG A 307 -1.80 14.74 36.19
CA ARG A 307 -1.97 13.29 36.10
C ARG A 307 -1.55 12.65 37.42
N PRO A 308 -2.44 11.87 38.10
CA PRO A 308 -2.10 11.28 39.39
C PRO A 308 -1.11 10.11 39.25
N LYS A 309 -1.11 9.45 38.09
CA LYS A 309 -0.32 8.25 37.81
C LYS A 309 0.54 8.45 36.57
N ALA A 310 1.66 7.73 36.54
CA ALA A 310 2.57 7.66 35.42
C ALA A 310 3.11 6.24 35.25
N ILE A 311 3.73 5.99 34.10
CA ILE A 311 4.49 4.78 33.81
C ILE A 311 5.68 4.73 34.77
N ASP A 312 5.96 3.55 35.34
CA ASP A 312 7.15 3.37 36.18
C ASP A 312 8.44 3.73 35.43
N LYS A 313 9.39 4.35 36.13
CA LYS A 313 10.58 4.94 35.52
C LYS A 313 11.44 3.95 34.74
N ASP A 314 11.46 2.69 35.19
CA ASP A 314 12.26 1.64 34.57
C ASP A 314 11.67 1.26 33.20
N THR A 315 10.36 1.03 33.13
CA THR A 315 9.66 0.80 31.86
C THR A 315 9.71 2.02 30.94
N ALA A 316 9.47 3.24 31.47
CA ALA A 316 9.58 4.46 30.67
C ALA A 316 10.97 4.65 30.07
N LYS A 317 12.03 4.40 30.84
CA LYS A 317 13.41 4.48 30.34
C LYS A 317 13.66 3.47 29.22
N ARG A 318 13.30 2.19 29.42
CA ARG A 318 13.50 1.16 28.38
C ARG A 318 12.71 1.48 27.13
N LEU A 319 11.46 1.94 27.26
CA LEU A 319 10.62 2.34 26.15
C LEU A 319 11.29 3.45 25.31
N LEU A 320 11.72 4.54 25.95
CA LEU A 320 12.33 5.67 25.26
C LEU A 320 13.63 5.26 24.55
N GLN A 321 14.49 4.48 25.22
CA GLN A 321 15.74 3.96 24.64
C GLN A 321 15.46 3.03 23.45
N THR A 322 14.44 2.19 23.56
CA THR A 322 14.06 1.25 22.50
C THR A 322 13.55 1.98 21.26
N ILE A 323 12.62 2.92 21.43
CA ILE A 323 12.11 3.74 20.31
C ILE A 323 13.26 4.55 19.69
N TYR A 324 14.23 5.00 20.49
CA TYR A 324 15.41 5.72 19.97
C TYR A 324 16.27 4.82 19.08
N ALA A 325 16.56 3.61 19.56
CA ALA A 325 17.41 2.63 18.88
C ALA A 325 16.73 1.91 17.70
N ALA A 326 15.40 1.80 17.69
CA ALA A 326 14.66 1.05 16.67
C ALA A 326 14.92 1.64 15.27
N PRO A 327 15.30 0.82 14.26
CA PRO A 327 15.56 1.32 12.92
C PRO A 327 14.27 1.86 12.28
N HIS A 328 14.42 2.92 11.49
CA HIS A 328 13.32 3.58 10.78
C HIS A 328 13.82 4.15 9.46
N GLY A 329 12.98 4.10 8.41
CA GLY A 329 13.26 4.61 7.08
C GLY A 329 13.87 3.57 6.16
N VAL A 330 14.61 4.05 5.16
CA VAL A 330 15.38 3.20 4.23
C VAL A 330 16.52 2.52 4.98
N TYR A 331 16.59 1.19 4.86
CA TYR A 331 17.68 0.37 5.39
C TYR A 331 18.71 0.04 4.30
N ALA A 332 18.24 -0.31 3.11
CA ALA A 332 19.11 -0.62 1.97
C ALA A 332 18.47 -0.18 0.64
N MET A 333 19.31 0.28 -0.29
CA MET A 333 18.95 0.50 -1.69
C MET A 333 19.28 -0.74 -2.52
N SER A 334 18.53 -0.98 -3.59
CA SER A 334 18.76 -2.08 -4.51
C SER A 334 20.10 -1.97 -5.21
N GLN A 335 20.79 -3.10 -5.34
CA GLN A 335 22.02 -3.22 -6.11
C GLN A 335 21.75 -3.46 -7.60
N ASP A 336 20.57 -3.97 -7.94
CA ASP A 336 20.16 -4.31 -9.31
C ASP A 336 19.47 -3.13 -10.01
N ILE A 337 18.70 -2.31 -9.27
CA ILE A 337 17.92 -1.19 -9.82
C ILE A 337 18.33 0.13 -9.14
N PRO A 338 19.11 1.00 -9.80
CA PRO A 338 19.51 2.29 -9.25
C PRO A 338 18.31 3.14 -8.80
N GLY A 339 18.37 3.65 -7.56
CA GLY A 339 17.34 4.52 -6.99
C GLY A 339 16.14 3.79 -6.36
N LEU A 340 16.05 2.46 -6.50
CA LEU A 340 15.02 1.66 -5.84
C LEU A 340 15.40 1.35 -4.38
N VAL A 341 14.47 1.54 -3.45
CA VAL A 341 14.62 1.04 -2.08
C VAL A 341 14.47 -0.49 -2.12
N GLU A 342 15.46 -1.22 -1.60
CA GLU A 342 15.34 -2.68 -1.46
C GLU A 342 14.68 -3.04 -0.15
N THR A 343 15.09 -2.42 0.96
CA THR A 343 14.62 -2.77 2.31
C THR A 343 14.35 -1.51 3.13
N SER A 344 13.21 -1.46 3.81
CA SER A 344 12.85 -0.37 4.72
C SER A 344 12.09 -0.86 5.96
N THR A 345 11.95 0.02 6.95
CA THR A 345 11.15 -0.22 8.15
C THR A 345 10.44 1.04 8.62
N ASN A 346 9.14 0.94 8.92
CA ASN A 346 8.31 2.04 9.40
C ASN A 346 7.94 1.86 10.87
N LEU A 347 8.25 2.83 11.73
CA LEU A 347 7.74 2.88 13.11
C LEU A 347 6.38 3.57 13.08
N ALA A 348 5.35 2.76 12.80
CA ALA A 348 4.07 3.24 12.34
C ALA A 348 3.21 3.83 13.45
N SER A 349 3.11 3.13 14.58
CA SER A 349 2.28 3.59 15.70
C SER A 349 2.86 3.22 17.05
N VAL A 350 2.60 4.09 18.03
CA VAL A 350 2.84 3.86 19.45
C VAL A 350 1.53 4.18 20.15
N LYS A 351 0.93 3.21 20.84
CA LYS A 351 -0.39 3.34 21.45
C LYS A 351 -0.39 2.80 22.86
N MET A 352 -0.75 3.66 23.81
CA MET A 352 -1.11 3.23 25.16
C MET A 352 -2.50 2.58 25.12
N LYS A 353 -2.60 1.35 25.62
CA LYS A 353 -3.83 0.53 25.64
C LYS A 353 -4.27 0.29 27.08
N SER A 354 -5.53 -0.11 27.25
CA SER A 354 -6.04 -0.58 28.54
C SER A 354 -5.22 -1.75 29.08
N GLY A 355 -5.18 -1.92 30.41
CA GLY A 355 -4.45 -3.02 31.05
C GLY A 355 -2.95 -2.76 31.22
N HIS A 356 -2.53 -1.49 31.18
CA HIS A 356 -1.15 -1.07 31.34
C HIS A 356 -0.20 -1.63 30.28
N ILE A 357 -0.65 -1.58 29.02
CA ILE A 357 0.09 -2.05 27.84
C ILE A 357 0.42 -0.86 26.97
N ILE A 358 1.65 -0.78 26.47
CA ILE A 358 2.05 0.11 25.40
C ILE A 358 2.38 -0.76 24.19
N ARG A 359 1.56 -0.62 23.14
CA ARG A 359 1.69 -1.37 21.90
C ARG A 359 2.37 -0.51 20.85
N ILE A 360 3.43 -1.04 20.26
CA ILE A 360 4.17 -0.43 19.16
C ILE A 360 4.00 -1.32 17.95
N GLU A 361 3.63 -0.72 16.83
CA GLU A 361 3.53 -1.43 15.56
C GLU A 361 4.53 -0.86 14.56
N THR A 362 5.20 -1.78 13.87
CA THR A 362 6.14 -1.46 12.81
C THR A 362 5.86 -2.31 11.58
N SER A 363 6.22 -1.79 10.41
CA SER A 363 6.04 -2.49 9.13
C SER A 363 7.35 -2.51 8.36
N GLN A 364 7.83 -3.70 8.04
CA GLN A 364 9.05 -3.92 7.28
C GLN A 364 8.70 -4.32 5.85
N ARG A 365 9.44 -3.78 4.88
CA ARG A 365 9.24 -4.06 3.46
C ARG A 365 10.56 -4.41 2.81
N SER A 366 10.55 -5.43 1.94
CA SER A 366 11.69 -5.69 1.08
C SER A 366 11.36 -6.50 -0.18
N SER A 367 11.97 -6.15 -1.31
CA SER A 367 11.90 -6.94 -2.56
C SER A 367 12.68 -8.26 -2.46
N THR A 368 13.55 -8.39 -1.45
CA THR A 368 14.33 -9.59 -1.15
C THR A 368 13.83 -10.24 0.14
N ALA A 369 13.36 -11.49 0.05
CA ALA A 369 12.74 -12.20 1.19
C ALA A 369 13.69 -12.38 2.38
N SER A 370 14.96 -12.71 2.14
CA SER A 370 15.97 -12.83 3.21
C SER A 370 16.24 -11.50 3.91
N SER A 371 16.39 -10.40 3.16
CA SER A 371 16.57 -9.05 3.72
C SER A 371 15.35 -8.61 4.53
N LYS A 372 14.13 -8.98 4.09
CA LYS A 372 12.88 -8.73 4.83
C LYS A 372 12.91 -9.36 6.22
N GLN A 373 13.31 -10.64 6.28
CA GLN A 373 13.40 -11.36 7.55
C GLN A 373 14.50 -10.81 8.46
N ASP A 374 15.63 -10.39 7.88
CA ASP A 374 16.74 -9.80 8.63
C ASP A 374 16.33 -8.49 9.31
N ILE A 375 15.73 -7.55 8.58
CA ILE A 375 15.27 -6.27 9.18
C ILE A 375 14.16 -6.49 10.22
N ALA A 376 13.25 -7.44 9.99
CA ALA A 376 12.22 -7.81 10.98
C ALA A 376 12.85 -8.38 12.26
N ASN A 377 13.86 -9.24 12.12
CA ASN A 377 14.61 -9.78 13.26
C ASN A 377 15.38 -8.67 14.00
N MET A 378 16.00 -7.73 13.29
CA MET A 378 16.68 -6.58 13.92
C MET A 378 15.71 -5.75 14.76
N VAL A 379 14.55 -5.44 14.20
CA VAL A 379 13.48 -4.70 14.90
C VAL A 379 13.01 -5.46 16.14
N ARG A 380 12.73 -6.76 16.01
CA ARG A 380 12.39 -7.63 17.14
C ARG A 380 13.46 -7.60 18.22
N THR A 381 14.72 -7.79 17.86
CA THR A 381 15.83 -7.81 18.83
C THR A 381 15.92 -6.52 19.61
N VAL A 382 15.75 -5.36 18.96
CA VAL A 382 15.74 -4.07 19.66
C VAL A 382 14.58 -3.99 20.67
N PHE A 383 13.38 -4.43 20.29
CA PHE A 383 12.23 -4.44 21.20
C PHE A 383 12.36 -5.42 22.36
N GLU A 384 12.87 -6.62 22.11
CA GLU A 384 13.14 -7.64 23.14
C GLU A 384 14.22 -7.16 24.13
N MET A 385 15.26 -6.48 23.66
CA MET A 385 16.26 -5.83 24.53
C MET A 385 15.64 -4.76 25.44
N GLY A 386 14.57 -4.11 24.98
CA GLY A 386 13.73 -3.20 25.78
C GLY A 386 12.81 -3.91 26.78
N GLY A 387 12.67 -5.23 26.69
CA GLY A 387 11.76 -6.02 27.52
C GLY A 387 10.33 -6.08 27.00
N ALA A 388 10.09 -5.82 25.72
CA ALA A 388 8.79 -6.03 25.09
C ALA A 388 8.58 -7.51 24.73
N ALA A 389 7.32 -7.95 24.74
CA ALA A 389 6.92 -9.16 24.03
C ALA A 389 6.68 -8.80 22.55
N VAL A 390 7.27 -9.58 21.62
CA VAL A 390 7.18 -9.27 20.18
C VAL A 390 6.54 -10.42 19.42
N SER A 391 5.63 -10.10 18.52
CA SER A 391 5.04 -11.01 17.55
C SER A 391 5.14 -10.45 16.14
N PHE A 392 5.11 -11.34 15.14
CA PHE A 392 5.01 -10.96 13.74
C PHE A 392 3.62 -11.28 13.21
N GLY A 393 3.16 -10.49 12.23
CA GLY A 393 2.05 -10.89 11.37
C GLY A 393 2.49 -11.94 10.34
N ASP A 394 1.53 -12.47 9.59
CA ASP A 394 1.78 -13.52 8.57
C ASP A 394 2.71 -13.02 7.44
N GLY A 395 2.67 -11.72 7.14
CA GLY A 395 3.44 -11.09 6.08
C GLY A 395 3.05 -11.60 4.68
N TYR A 396 3.70 -11.06 3.65
CA TYR A 396 3.49 -11.47 2.25
C TYR A 396 4.81 -11.45 1.47
N PRO A 397 5.01 -12.36 0.51
CA PRO A 397 6.21 -12.43 -0.32
C PRO A 397 6.37 -11.18 -1.18
N GLY A 398 7.61 -10.86 -1.53
CA GLY A 398 7.91 -9.86 -2.55
C GLY A 398 8.05 -10.53 -3.91
N TRP A 399 7.98 -9.72 -4.96
CA TRP A 399 8.30 -10.13 -6.31
C TRP A 399 9.68 -9.57 -6.66
N LYS A 400 10.67 -10.46 -6.73
CA LYS A 400 12.03 -10.06 -7.08
C LYS A 400 12.10 -9.67 -8.57
N PRO A 401 12.68 -8.50 -8.91
CA PRO A 401 12.94 -8.12 -10.29
C PRO A 401 13.69 -9.16 -11.10
N ASN A 402 13.17 -9.46 -12.29
CA ASN A 402 13.86 -10.25 -13.32
C ASN A 402 14.08 -9.40 -14.59
N PRO A 403 15.27 -8.80 -14.78
CA PRO A 403 15.56 -7.98 -15.96
C PRO A 403 15.72 -8.79 -17.26
N HIS A 404 15.74 -10.12 -17.17
CA HIS A 404 15.84 -11.05 -18.32
C HIS A 404 14.51 -11.78 -18.58
N SER A 405 13.39 -11.17 -18.19
CA SER A 405 12.04 -11.66 -18.45
C SER A 405 11.73 -11.57 -19.96
N GLU A 406 11.23 -12.66 -20.54
CA GLU A 406 10.89 -12.71 -21.97
C GLU A 406 9.65 -11.86 -22.25
N ILE A 407 8.65 -11.88 -21.36
CA ILE A 407 7.47 -11.03 -21.51
C ILE A 407 7.80 -9.55 -21.32
N LEU A 408 8.77 -9.21 -20.47
CA LEU A 408 9.26 -7.84 -20.34
C LEU A 408 9.86 -7.34 -21.65
N GLU A 409 10.70 -8.14 -22.31
CA GLU A 409 11.28 -7.77 -23.61
C GLU A 409 10.17 -7.51 -24.64
N VAL A 410 9.18 -8.41 -24.74
CA VAL A 410 8.01 -8.23 -25.62
C VAL A 410 7.25 -6.94 -25.31
N ALA A 411 7.00 -6.65 -24.04
CA ALA A 411 6.26 -5.46 -23.64
C ALA A 411 7.02 -4.16 -23.91
N VAL A 412 8.33 -4.11 -23.64
CA VAL A 412 9.17 -2.95 -23.93
C VAL A 412 9.25 -2.69 -25.44
N GLU A 413 9.47 -3.74 -26.24
CA GLU A 413 9.50 -3.63 -27.70
C GLU A 413 8.16 -3.20 -28.28
N SER A 414 7.06 -3.74 -27.75
CA SER A 414 5.69 -3.38 -28.12
C SER A 414 5.42 -1.89 -27.88
N TYR A 415 5.76 -1.40 -26.68
CA TYR A 415 5.57 0.00 -26.33
C TYR A 415 6.36 0.93 -27.26
N LYS A 416 7.63 0.59 -27.52
CA LYS A 416 8.50 1.34 -28.44
C LYS A 416 7.96 1.34 -29.87
N ARG A 417 7.47 0.20 -30.35
CA ARG A 417 6.90 0.04 -31.70
C ARG A 417 5.64 0.89 -31.88
N LEU A 418 4.76 0.93 -30.88
CA LEU A 418 3.49 1.67 -30.96
C LEU A 418 3.66 3.18 -30.77
N PHE A 419 4.51 3.59 -29.82
CA PHE A 419 4.54 4.99 -29.36
C PHE A 419 5.86 5.72 -29.67
N GLY A 420 6.88 5.02 -30.18
CA GLY A 420 8.16 5.61 -30.55
C GLY A 420 9.02 6.09 -29.36
N VAL A 421 8.64 5.72 -28.14
CA VAL A 421 9.33 6.07 -26.89
C VAL A 421 9.56 4.82 -26.05
N ASP A 422 10.62 4.79 -25.26
CA ASP A 422 10.92 3.65 -24.39
C ASP A 422 10.00 3.67 -23.14
N ALA A 423 9.46 2.51 -22.78
CA ALA A 423 8.76 2.32 -21.52
C ALA A 423 9.75 2.40 -20.35
N LYS A 424 9.29 2.88 -19.19
CA LYS A 424 10.11 2.88 -17.97
C LYS A 424 9.93 1.56 -17.25
N VAL A 425 10.99 0.76 -17.20
CA VAL A 425 11.01 -0.45 -16.37
C VAL A 425 11.32 -0.08 -14.93
N LYS A 426 10.45 -0.46 -14.01
CA LYS A 426 10.52 -0.12 -12.59
C LYS A 426 10.23 -1.31 -11.69
N ALA A 427 10.47 -1.12 -10.40
CA ALA A 427 9.89 -1.94 -9.35
C ALA A 427 9.32 -0.99 -8.29
N ILE A 428 8.28 -1.43 -7.60
CA ILE A 428 7.61 -0.62 -6.58
C ILE A 428 8.02 -1.08 -5.18
N HIS A 429 8.31 -0.14 -4.30
CA HIS A 429 8.56 -0.47 -2.88
C HIS A 429 7.23 -0.58 -2.09
N ALA A 430 6.27 -1.27 -2.67
CA ALA A 430 4.94 -1.57 -2.12
C ALA A 430 4.59 -3.04 -2.42
N GLY A 431 3.49 -3.53 -1.85
CA GLY A 431 2.99 -4.88 -2.17
C GLY A 431 2.21 -4.85 -3.47
N LEU A 432 2.32 -5.94 -4.24
CA LEU A 432 1.41 -6.29 -5.34
C LEU A 432 1.10 -7.78 -5.19
N GLU A 433 -0.08 -8.22 -5.65
CA GLU A 433 -0.47 -9.64 -5.64
C GLU A 433 0.53 -10.55 -6.38
N CYS A 434 1.28 -9.99 -7.34
CA CYS A 434 2.35 -10.67 -8.07
C CYS A 434 3.32 -11.47 -7.17
N GLY A 435 3.68 -10.94 -6.00
CA GLY A 435 4.55 -11.66 -5.06
C GLY A 435 3.92 -12.99 -4.60
N LEU A 436 2.61 -13.00 -4.36
CA LEU A 436 1.85 -14.18 -3.92
C LEU A 436 1.67 -15.18 -5.06
N PHE A 437 1.45 -14.70 -6.29
CA PHE A 437 1.37 -15.59 -7.44
C PHE A 437 2.67 -16.34 -7.68
N LEU A 438 3.84 -15.71 -7.51
CA LEU A 438 5.13 -16.39 -7.65
C LEU A 438 5.40 -17.43 -6.56
N ASP A 439 4.87 -17.25 -5.35
CA ASP A 439 4.97 -18.27 -4.30
C ASP A 439 4.24 -19.57 -4.70
N LYS A 440 3.09 -19.44 -5.38
CA LYS A 440 2.27 -20.57 -5.85
C LYS A 440 2.67 -21.09 -7.22
N TYR A 441 3.16 -20.21 -8.09
CA TYR A 441 3.52 -20.49 -9.48
C TYR A 441 4.91 -19.91 -9.78
N PRO A 442 6.00 -20.55 -9.28
CA PRO A 442 7.35 -19.98 -9.34
C PRO A 442 7.94 -19.83 -10.76
N ALA A 443 7.31 -20.47 -11.75
CA ALA A 443 7.73 -20.44 -13.14
C ALA A 443 7.05 -19.33 -13.97
N LEU A 444 6.09 -18.58 -13.38
CA LEU A 444 5.42 -17.49 -14.10
C LEU A 444 6.42 -16.40 -14.48
N ASP A 445 6.40 -16.04 -15.75
CA ASP A 445 7.03 -14.81 -16.22
C ASP A 445 6.00 -13.68 -16.18
N MET A 446 6.30 -12.58 -15.49
CA MET A 446 5.28 -11.59 -15.15
C MET A 446 5.74 -10.17 -15.42
N ILE A 447 4.78 -9.31 -15.72
CA ILE A 447 4.89 -7.85 -15.68
C ILE A 447 3.59 -7.26 -15.11
N SER A 448 3.67 -6.04 -14.60
CA SER A 448 2.50 -5.25 -14.19
C SER A 448 2.52 -3.90 -14.91
N PHE A 449 1.38 -3.49 -15.47
CA PHE A 449 1.22 -2.23 -16.21
C PHE A 449 -0.26 -1.83 -16.31
N GLY A 450 -0.52 -0.55 -16.56
CA GLY A 450 -1.90 -0.04 -16.63
C GLY A 450 -1.98 1.40 -17.12
N PRO A 451 -3.19 1.99 -17.16
CA PRO A 451 -3.38 3.39 -17.51
C PRO A 451 -2.98 4.32 -16.34
N THR A 452 -2.96 5.63 -16.59
CA THR A 452 -2.69 6.59 -15.52
C THR A 452 -3.92 6.80 -14.63
N LEU A 453 -3.78 6.43 -13.37
CA LEU A 453 -4.73 6.70 -12.28
C LEU A 453 -4.10 7.69 -11.29
N GLN A 454 -4.91 8.52 -10.64
CA GLN A 454 -4.44 9.45 -9.60
C GLN A 454 -5.45 9.56 -8.48
N GLY A 455 -4.97 9.76 -7.24
CA GLY A 455 -5.84 9.91 -6.08
C GLY A 455 -6.58 8.62 -5.71
N VAL A 456 -6.06 7.48 -6.13
CA VAL A 456 -6.58 6.14 -5.81
C VAL A 456 -6.75 6.00 -4.29
N HIS A 457 -7.78 5.26 -3.89
CA HIS A 457 -8.24 5.10 -2.49
C HIS A 457 -8.77 6.38 -1.83
N SER A 458 -9.13 7.40 -2.60
CA SER A 458 -9.73 8.63 -2.09
C SER A 458 -10.89 9.12 -2.97
N PRO A 459 -11.76 10.02 -2.45
CA PRO A 459 -12.79 10.66 -3.27
C PRO A 459 -12.26 11.52 -4.43
N ASP A 460 -10.96 11.81 -4.46
CA ASP A 460 -10.29 12.52 -5.54
C ASP A 460 -9.83 11.58 -6.68
N GLU A 461 -10.09 10.28 -6.55
CA GLU A 461 -9.72 9.25 -7.53
C GLU A 461 -10.21 9.60 -8.94
N ARG A 462 -9.28 9.49 -9.88
CA ARG A 462 -9.51 9.85 -11.28
C ARG A 462 -8.65 9.04 -12.23
N MET A 463 -9.23 8.66 -13.36
CA MET A 463 -8.57 7.94 -14.45
C MET A 463 -8.36 8.85 -15.66
N LEU A 464 -7.14 8.90 -16.20
CA LEU A 464 -6.81 9.75 -17.35
C LEU A 464 -7.25 9.07 -18.65
N ILE A 465 -8.35 9.55 -19.24
CA ILE A 465 -9.03 8.91 -20.36
C ILE A 465 -8.09 8.59 -21.54
N PRO A 466 -7.21 9.52 -22.02
CA PRO A 466 -6.31 9.23 -23.14
C PRO A 466 -5.36 8.05 -22.91
N THR A 467 -4.99 7.78 -21.66
CA THR A 467 -4.05 6.70 -21.33
C THR A 467 -4.69 5.31 -21.39
N VAL A 468 -6.01 5.22 -21.24
CA VAL A 468 -6.75 3.95 -21.39
C VAL A 468 -6.62 3.40 -22.82
N GLN A 469 -6.65 4.28 -23.83
CA GLN A 469 -6.43 3.87 -25.21
C GLN A 469 -4.99 3.36 -25.43
N LYS A 470 -3.98 4.06 -24.89
CA LYS A 470 -2.58 3.62 -25.00
C LYS A 470 -2.37 2.26 -24.31
N PHE A 471 -2.91 2.10 -23.10
CA PHE A 471 -2.88 0.85 -22.35
C PHE A 471 -3.51 -0.31 -23.15
N TRP A 472 -4.69 -0.09 -23.73
CA TRP A 472 -5.38 -1.08 -24.55
C TRP A 472 -4.61 -1.46 -25.83
N ASP A 473 -4.06 -0.48 -26.54
CA ASP A 473 -3.27 -0.74 -27.75
C ASP A 473 -2.00 -1.52 -27.41
N HIS A 474 -1.37 -1.19 -26.28
CA HIS A 474 -0.20 -1.89 -25.77
C HIS A 474 -0.51 -3.35 -25.40
N LEU A 475 -1.58 -3.59 -24.63
CA LEU A 475 -1.99 -4.93 -24.24
C LEU A 475 -2.28 -5.82 -25.45
N GLN A 476 -3.05 -5.32 -26.44
CA GLN A 476 -3.36 -6.10 -27.63
C GLN A 476 -2.10 -6.46 -28.43
N ASP A 477 -1.16 -5.51 -28.57
CA ASP A 477 0.07 -5.76 -29.29
C ASP A 477 1.00 -6.73 -28.53
N ILE A 478 1.03 -6.69 -27.18
CA ILE A 478 1.67 -7.73 -26.36
C ILE A 478 1.06 -9.10 -26.63
N LEU A 479 -0.28 -9.23 -26.53
CA LEU A 479 -1.01 -10.49 -26.74
C LEU A 479 -0.74 -11.10 -28.12
N LYS A 480 -0.59 -10.26 -29.14
CA LYS A 480 -0.23 -10.67 -30.51
C LYS A 480 1.21 -11.19 -30.64
N HIS A 481 2.13 -10.71 -29.80
CA HIS A 481 3.56 -11.02 -29.88
C HIS A 481 4.04 -11.98 -28.78
N ILE A 482 3.13 -12.65 -28.08
CA ILE A 482 3.46 -13.67 -27.08
C ILE A 482 4.41 -14.73 -27.68
N PRO A 483 5.43 -15.18 -26.93
CA PRO A 483 6.35 -16.21 -27.41
C PRO A 483 5.66 -17.53 -27.75
N VAL A 484 6.30 -18.30 -28.64
CA VAL A 484 5.88 -19.69 -28.91
C VAL A 484 6.25 -20.60 -27.73
N LYS A 485 5.53 -21.71 -27.58
CA LYS A 485 5.77 -22.72 -26.54
C LYS A 485 7.10 -23.46 -26.73
#